data_AF-A0A3B9J8W3-F1
#
_entry.id   AF-A0A3B9J8W3-F1
#
_cell.length_a   1.000
_cell.length_b   1.000
_cell.length_c   1.000
_cell.angle_alpha   90.00
_cell.angle_beta   90.00
_cell.angle_gamma   90.00
#
_symmetry.space_group_name_H-M   'P 1'
#
loop_
_entity.id
_entity.type
_entity.pdbx_description
1 polymer ?
#
loop_
_entity_poly.entity_id
_entity_poly.type
_entity_poly.pdbx_seq_one_letter_code
_entity_poly.pdbx_strand_id
1 'polypeptide(L)'
;MSERRGYWYLLTGVLLGLAMGIIFAWLVSPLEYTDTSPESLRADFKDEYRYLIAASYKVHGNLDRTLARLSLLGDPDPAAALGEQAQRYLAADAPVSAARVLADLAEVLQNPQTLPQGSVTQVSLVDPAATVATLALGDQPAATLLPTDATSPFEPILGPTDTPTLPPTATQTLTLRPGARTATVTRTPQRSPTPIATVTAKPSLTPTATPGLPFQLVEQSTFCDSERPALLEVILEDASGKPASGIEIVITWLGGDESFFTGLKPELGFGYADFEMNPGVEYALSLSNGITRISGLQASTCTGESENYPGGIRLEFRQP
;
A
#
# COMPACT_ATOMS: atom_id res chain seq x y z
N MET A 1 43.94 -56.22 6.08
CA MET A 1 43.49 -54.99 5.38
C MET A 1 42.09 -54.70 5.87
N SER A 2 41.88 -53.56 6.52
CA SER A 2 40.61 -53.17 7.14
C SER A 2 39.54 -52.92 6.07
N GLU A 3 38.56 -53.82 5.97
CA GLU A 3 37.34 -53.58 5.18
C GLU A 3 36.58 -52.40 5.80
N ARG A 4 36.63 -51.24 5.14
CA ARG A 4 35.68 -50.16 5.42
C ARG A 4 34.32 -50.58 4.89
N ARG A 5 33.60 -51.41 5.64
CA ARG A 5 32.16 -51.64 5.42
C ARG A 5 31.46 -50.31 5.70
N GLY A 6 31.33 -49.51 4.64
CA GLY A 6 30.80 -48.17 4.71
C GLY A 6 29.39 -48.17 5.29
N TYR A 7 29.08 -47.14 6.07
CA TYR A 7 27.79 -46.90 6.74
C TYR A 7 26.62 -46.61 5.77
N TRP A 8 26.67 -47.17 4.55
CA TRP A 8 25.75 -46.95 3.44
C TRP A 8 24.30 -47.30 3.78
N TYR A 9 24.10 -48.36 4.57
CA TYR A 9 22.76 -48.78 5.01
C TYR A 9 22.08 -47.78 5.96
N LEU A 10 22.86 -46.98 6.70
CA LEU A 10 22.28 -45.92 7.54
C LEU A 10 21.83 -44.73 6.68
N LEU A 11 22.59 -44.41 5.63
CA LEU A 11 22.26 -43.32 4.72
C LEU A 11 21.00 -43.64 3.90
N THR A 12 20.86 -44.88 3.41
CA THR A 12 19.64 -45.29 2.70
C THR A 12 18.41 -45.34 3.60
N GLY A 13 18.57 -45.75 4.87
CA GLY A 13 17.48 -45.71 5.85
C GLY A 13 16.97 -44.30 6.12
N VAL A 14 17.87 -43.33 6.28
CA VAL A 14 17.50 -41.91 6.50
C VAL A 14 16.85 -41.32 5.26
N LEU A 15 17.38 -41.58 4.06
CA LEU A 15 16.78 -41.10 2.82
C LEU A 15 15.37 -41.67 2.61
N LEU A 16 15.18 -42.97 2.89
CA LEU A 16 13.88 -43.61 2.76
C LEU A 16 12.87 -43.03 3.77
N GLY A 17 13.28 -42.86 5.03
CA GLY A 17 12.43 -42.27 6.06
C GLY A 17 12.05 -40.81 5.76
N LEU A 18 12.99 -40.02 5.26
CA LEU A 18 12.74 -38.63 4.88
C LEU A 18 11.83 -38.53 3.66
N ALA A 19 12.04 -39.36 2.64
CA ALA A 19 11.16 -39.43 1.48
C ALA A 19 9.72 -39.81 1.90
N MET A 20 9.59 -40.82 2.76
CA MET A 20 8.29 -41.29 3.24
C MET A 20 7.60 -40.25 4.14
N GLY A 21 8.36 -39.51 4.95
CA GLY A 21 7.84 -38.40 5.77
C GLY A 21 7.37 -37.21 4.94
N ILE A 22 8.09 -36.83 3.88
CA ILE A 22 7.68 -35.75 2.96
C ILE A 22 6.40 -36.15 2.22
N ILE A 23 6.34 -37.39 1.70
CA ILE A 23 5.15 -37.91 1.03
C ILE A 23 3.96 -37.92 2.00
N PHE A 24 4.16 -38.34 3.25
CA PHE A 24 3.10 -38.34 4.26
C PHE A 24 2.61 -36.93 4.59
N ALA A 25 3.54 -35.98 4.79
CA ALA A 25 3.20 -34.59 5.08
C ALA A 25 2.36 -33.97 3.95
N TRP A 26 2.68 -34.24 2.69
CA TRP A 26 1.95 -33.69 1.55
C TRP A 26 0.61 -34.40 1.27
N LEU A 27 0.54 -35.73 1.44
CA LEU A 27 -0.63 -36.52 1.04
C LEU A 27 -1.68 -36.65 2.14
N VAL A 28 -1.27 -36.64 3.42
CA VAL A 28 -2.17 -36.84 4.56
C VAL A 28 -2.50 -35.52 5.26
N SER A 29 -1.60 -34.54 5.20
CA SER A 29 -1.78 -33.24 5.85
C SER A 29 -1.40 -32.08 4.91
N PRO A 30 -2.11 -31.92 3.78
CA PRO A 30 -1.91 -30.75 2.94
C PRO A 30 -2.04 -29.47 3.80
N LEU A 31 -1.08 -28.56 3.64
CA LEU A 31 -1.10 -27.27 4.32
C LEU A 31 -2.22 -26.42 3.74
N GLU A 32 -3.40 -26.45 4.35
CA GLU A 32 -4.43 -25.44 4.11
C GLU A 32 -4.00 -24.15 4.80
N TYR A 33 -3.54 -23.19 4.00
CA TYR A 33 -3.49 -21.79 4.41
C TYR A 33 -4.94 -21.33 4.55
N THR A 34 -5.50 -21.55 5.73
CA THR A 34 -6.77 -20.96 6.11
C THR A 34 -6.53 -19.46 6.19
N ASP A 35 -7.24 -18.70 5.36
CA ASP A 35 -7.24 -17.24 5.44
C ASP A 35 -7.71 -16.85 6.83
N THR A 36 -6.76 -16.55 7.73
CA THR A 36 -7.07 -16.13 9.09
C THR A 36 -7.69 -14.74 8.99
N SER A 37 -9.02 -14.69 9.12
CA SER A 37 -9.78 -13.45 9.13
C SER A 37 -9.28 -12.54 10.26
N PRO A 38 -9.25 -11.20 10.06
CA PRO A 38 -8.78 -10.24 11.08
C PRO A 38 -9.51 -10.32 12.43
N GLU A 39 -10.72 -10.90 12.48
CA GLU A 39 -11.46 -11.21 13.70
C GLU A 39 -10.74 -12.21 14.64
N SER A 40 -9.89 -13.10 14.09
CA SER A 40 -9.16 -14.12 14.84
C SER A 40 -7.90 -13.58 15.52
N LEU A 41 -7.54 -12.31 15.29
CA LEU A 41 -6.40 -11.67 15.94
C LEU A 41 -6.56 -11.62 17.46
N ARG A 42 -5.43 -11.72 18.16
CA ARG A 42 -5.35 -11.41 19.60
C ARG A 42 -5.70 -9.94 19.85
N ALA A 43 -6.25 -9.65 21.03
CA ALA A 43 -6.69 -8.31 21.44
C ALA A 43 -5.62 -7.21 21.19
N ASP A 44 -4.37 -7.45 21.57
CA ASP A 44 -3.28 -6.47 21.40
C ASP A 44 -3.05 -6.09 19.91
N PHE A 45 -3.20 -7.05 18.99
CA PHE A 45 -3.07 -6.79 17.56
C PHE A 45 -4.33 -6.17 16.97
N LYS A 46 -5.52 -6.45 17.53
CA LYS A 46 -6.74 -5.74 17.18
C LYS A 46 -6.62 -4.26 17.54
N ASP A 47 -6.06 -3.95 18.71
CA ASP A 47 -5.80 -2.58 19.14
C ASP A 47 -4.91 -1.84 18.12
N GLU A 48 -3.80 -2.46 17.68
CA GLU A 48 -2.93 -1.87 16.65
C GLU A 48 -3.66 -1.68 15.31
N TYR A 49 -4.45 -2.66 14.88
CA TYR A 49 -5.19 -2.58 13.62
C TYR A 49 -6.27 -1.48 13.65
N ARG A 50 -6.97 -1.30 14.78
CA ARG A 50 -7.91 -0.19 14.98
C ARG A 50 -7.23 1.17 14.87
N TYR A 51 -6.02 1.30 15.44
CA TYR A 51 -5.22 2.52 15.31
C TYR A 51 -4.85 2.80 13.85
N LEU A 52 -4.40 1.81 13.09
CA LEU A 52 -4.06 1.98 11.67
C LEU A 52 -5.28 2.38 10.83
N ILE A 53 -6.44 1.78 11.09
CA ILE A 53 -7.70 2.18 10.46
C ILE A 53 -8.00 3.65 10.75
N ALA A 54 -7.96 4.06 12.02
CA ALA A 54 -8.24 5.44 12.43
C ALA A 54 -7.24 6.45 11.86
N ALA A 55 -5.95 6.10 11.84
CA ALA A 55 -4.91 6.92 11.22
C ALA A 55 -5.14 7.10 9.72
N SER A 56 -5.53 6.02 9.02
CA SER A 56 -5.83 6.09 7.58
C SER A 56 -7.08 6.95 7.29
N TYR A 57 -8.09 6.89 8.16
CA TYR A 57 -9.28 7.74 8.06
C TYR A 57 -8.93 9.22 8.18
N LYS A 58 -8.05 9.59 9.11
CA LYS A 58 -7.61 10.98 9.27
C LYS A 58 -6.94 11.55 8.01
N VAL A 59 -6.27 10.72 7.22
CA VAL A 59 -5.58 11.14 5.99
C VAL A 59 -6.53 11.17 4.79
N HIS A 60 -7.37 10.15 4.64
CA HIS A 60 -8.18 9.97 3.42
C HIS A 60 -9.66 10.39 3.57
N GLY A 61 -10.18 10.53 4.79
CA GLY A 61 -11.56 10.93 5.07
C GLY A 61 -12.65 9.96 4.62
N ASN A 62 -12.30 8.78 4.07
CA ASN A 62 -13.27 7.84 3.51
C ASN A 62 -13.88 6.96 4.61
N LEU A 63 -15.09 7.31 5.06
CA LEU A 63 -15.77 6.61 6.16
C LEU A 63 -16.27 5.22 5.73
N ASP A 64 -16.80 5.06 4.52
CA ASP A 64 -17.29 3.77 4.02
C ASP A 64 -16.20 2.69 4.02
N ARG A 65 -15.00 3.05 3.54
CA ARG A 65 -13.84 2.15 3.54
C ARG A 65 -13.37 1.84 4.96
N THR A 66 -13.41 2.83 5.85
CA THR A 66 -13.07 2.65 7.28
C THR A 66 -14.03 1.69 7.95
N LEU A 67 -15.35 1.85 7.75
CA LEU A 67 -16.38 0.96 8.27
C LEU A 67 -16.23 -0.47 7.73
N ALA A 68 -15.98 -0.63 6.43
CA ALA A 68 -15.75 -1.93 5.82
C ALA A 68 -14.52 -2.65 6.40
N ARG A 69 -13.46 -1.91 6.77
CA ARG A 69 -12.27 -2.49 7.43
C ARG A 69 -12.52 -2.79 8.90
N LEU A 70 -13.32 -1.97 9.57
CA LEU A 70 -13.61 -2.11 10.98
C LEU A 70 -14.59 -3.27 11.24
N SER A 71 -15.51 -3.54 10.31
CA SER A 71 -16.41 -4.69 10.39
C SER A 71 -15.67 -6.03 10.29
N LEU A 72 -14.53 -6.09 9.59
CA LEU A 72 -13.66 -7.28 9.52
C LEU A 72 -13.04 -7.67 10.87
N LEU A 73 -12.97 -6.75 11.83
CA LEU A 73 -12.46 -7.01 13.17
C LEU A 73 -13.46 -7.75 14.08
N GLY A 74 -14.75 -7.72 13.70
CA GLY A 74 -15.83 -8.38 14.41
C GLY A 74 -16.14 -7.78 15.78
N ASP A 75 -15.82 -6.50 16.01
CA ASP A 75 -16.14 -5.84 17.27
C ASP A 75 -17.66 -5.60 17.37
N PRO A 76 -18.31 -5.96 18.50
CA PRO A 76 -19.76 -5.78 18.66
C PRO A 76 -20.19 -4.31 18.60
N ASP A 77 -19.36 -3.43 19.16
CA ASP A 77 -19.50 -1.98 19.08
C ASP A 77 -18.12 -1.35 18.79
N PRO A 78 -17.83 -1.01 17.53
CA PRO A 78 -16.56 -0.44 17.15
C PRO A 78 -16.31 0.94 17.76
N ALA A 79 -17.38 1.74 17.98
CA ALA A 79 -17.23 3.09 18.49
C ALA A 79 -16.89 3.09 19.98
N ALA A 80 -17.52 2.21 20.76
CA ALA A 80 -17.16 2.01 22.16
C ALA A 80 -15.73 1.46 22.31
N ALA A 81 -15.34 0.48 21.49
CA ALA A 81 -14.01 -0.11 21.53
C ALA A 81 -12.89 0.91 21.25
N LEU A 82 -13.09 1.79 20.25
CA LEU A 82 -12.16 2.88 19.94
C LEU A 82 -12.06 3.91 21.08
N GLY A 83 -13.20 4.26 21.69
CA GLY A 83 -13.24 5.17 22.83
C GLY A 83 -12.51 4.62 24.06
N GLU A 84 -12.73 3.35 24.37
CA GLU A 84 -12.03 2.66 25.46
C GLU A 84 -10.51 2.60 25.19
N GLN A 85 -10.12 2.25 23.97
CA GLN A 85 -8.71 2.18 23.58
C GLN A 85 -8.02 3.55 23.68
N ALA A 86 -8.70 4.62 23.24
CA ALA A 86 -8.18 5.99 23.37
C ALA A 86 -7.90 6.35 24.83
N GLN A 87 -8.80 6.00 25.76
CA GLN A 87 -8.61 6.22 27.19
C GLN A 87 -7.45 5.40 27.75
N ARG A 88 -7.32 4.13 27.35
CA ARG A 88 -6.18 3.28 27.74
C ARG A 88 -4.86 3.87 27.26
N TYR A 89 -4.80 4.43 26.05
CA TYR A 89 -3.59 5.07 25.51
C TYR A 89 -3.18 6.31 26.31
N LEU A 90 -4.15 7.13 26.72
CA LEU A 90 -3.89 8.29 27.58
C LEU A 90 -3.36 7.90 28.97
N ALA A 91 -3.80 6.76 29.50
CA ALA A 91 -3.32 6.23 30.79
C ALA A 91 -1.95 5.55 30.70
N ALA A 92 -1.58 5.03 29.52
CA ALA A 92 -0.37 4.23 29.28
C ALA A 92 0.84 5.04 28.79
N ASP A 93 0.81 6.38 28.91
CA ASP A 93 1.85 7.31 28.40
C ASP A 93 2.09 7.18 26.87
N ALA A 94 1.08 6.71 26.14
CA ALA A 94 1.12 6.67 24.68
C ALA A 94 1.02 8.10 24.11
N PRO A 95 1.50 8.34 22.87
CA PRO A 95 1.43 9.68 22.28
C PRO A 95 -0.01 10.18 22.24
N VAL A 96 -0.24 11.36 22.80
CA VAL A 96 -1.57 12.01 22.89
C VAL A 96 -2.23 12.16 21.51
N SER A 97 -1.43 12.31 20.46
CA SER A 97 -1.92 12.34 19.07
C SER A 97 -2.59 11.04 18.65
N ALA A 98 -2.08 9.87 19.07
CA ALA A 98 -2.66 8.58 18.73
C ALA A 98 -4.00 8.37 19.44
N ALA A 99 -4.09 8.75 20.72
CA ALA A 99 -5.33 8.71 21.46
C ALA A 99 -6.40 9.66 20.87
N ARG A 100 -5.99 10.85 20.42
CA ARG A 100 -6.89 11.79 19.72
C ARG A 100 -7.44 11.20 18.42
N VAL A 101 -6.59 10.60 17.59
CA VAL A 101 -7.01 9.96 16.32
C VAL A 101 -8.08 8.90 16.53
N LEU A 102 -7.93 8.08 17.58
CA LEU A 102 -8.93 7.07 17.96
C LEU A 102 -10.23 7.71 18.46
N ALA A 103 -10.14 8.74 19.29
CA ALA A 103 -11.30 9.47 19.82
C ALA A 103 -12.09 10.19 18.73
N ASP A 104 -11.40 10.85 17.78
CA ASP A 104 -12.01 11.55 16.66
C ASP A 104 -12.85 10.59 15.80
N LEU A 105 -12.32 9.39 15.50
CA LEU A 105 -13.08 8.38 14.75
C LEU A 105 -14.26 7.84 15.58
N ALA A 106 -14.09 7.60 16.88
CA ALA A 106 -15.17 7.14 17.74
C ALA A 106 -16.36 8.12 17.76
N GLU A 107 -16.07 9.42 17.79
CA GLU A 107 -17.08 10.49 17.75
C GLU A 107 -17.85 10.49 16.42
N VAL A 108 -17.14 10.38 15.29
CA VAL A 108 -17.77 10.30 13.95
C VAL A 108 -18.70 9.10 13.85
N LEU A 109 -18.32 7.96 14.44
CA LEU A 109 -19.15 6.75 14.43
C LEU A 109 -20.37 6.85 15.37
N GLN A 110 -20.25 7.55 16.50
CA GLN A 110 -21.35 7.76 17.44
C GLN A 110 -22.36 8.79 16.93
N ASN A 111 -21.91 9.75 16.12
CA ASN A 111 -22.76 10.79 15.55
C ASN A 111 -22.61 10.89 14.03
N PRO A 112 -23.10 9.90 13.26
CA PRO A 112 -22.98 9.87 11.80
C PRO A 112 -23.84 10.93 11.10
N GLN A 113 -24.45 11.86 11.83
CA GLN A 113 -25.28 12.94 11.29
C GLN A 113 -24.51 14.27 11.18
N THR A 114 -23.29 14.36 11.76
CA THR A 114 -22.42 15.54 11.68
C THR A 114 -21.38 15.46 10.57
N LEU A 115 -21.54 14.54 9.60
CA LEU A 115 -20.82 14.71 8.34
C LEU A 115 -21.15 16.11 7.82
N PRO A 116 -20.19 16.93 7.38
CA PRO A 116 -20.50 18.06 6.53
C PRO A 116 -21.23 17.47 5.33
N GLN A 117 -22.57 17.57 5.37
CA GLN A 117 -23.46 17.18 4.30
C GLN A 117 -23.10 18.10 3.13
N GLY A 118 -22.13 17.68 2.32
CA GLY A 118 -22.12 18.07 0.92
C GLY A 118 -23.49 17.69 0.41
N SER A 119 -24.30 18.71 0.11
CA SER A 119 -25.68 18.62 -0.34
C SER A 119 -25.91 17.38 -1.20
N VAL A 120 -26.52 16.35 -0.63
CA VAL A 120 -27.21 15.35 -1.42
C VAL A 120 -28.43 16.07 -2.00
N THR A 121 -28.23 16.74 -3.13
CA THR A 121 -29.33 17.14 -4.00
C THR A 121 -29.99 15.83 -4.42
N GLN A 122 -31.08 15.52 -3.73
CA GLN A 122 -32.00 14.46 -4.08
C GLN A 122 -32.39 14.68 -5.54
N VAL A 123 -31.89 13.82 -6.43
CA VAL A 123 -32.29 13.81 -7.84
C VAL A 123 -33.76 13.40 -7.85
N SER A 124 -34.64 14.39 -7.79
CA SER A 124 -36.03 14.26 -8.17
C SER A 124 -36.02 13.81 -9.63
N LEU A 125 -36.61 12.66 -9.90
CA LEU A 125 -36.90 12.19 -11.26
C LEU A 125 -37.68 13.30 -11.97
N VAL A 126 -37.02 14.01 -12.89
CA VAL A 126 -37.68 14.94 -13.82
C VAL A 126 -37.70 14.28 -15.19
N ASP A 127 -38.93 14.06 -15.62
CA ASP A 127 -39.41 13.60 -16.92
C ASP A 127 -38.70 14.31 -18.09
N PRO A 128 -38.10 13.60 -19.07
CA PRO A 128 -37.49 14.24 -20.23
C PRO A 128 -38.55 14.44 -21.32
N ALA A 129 -39.38 15.47 -21.18
CA ALA A 129 -40.28 15.88 -22.25
C ALA A 129 -40.34 17.41 -22.39
N ALA A 130 -39.81 17.87 -23.52
CA ALA A 130 -39.95 19.20 -24.11
C ALA A 130 -39.20 20.36 -23.44
N THR A 131 -38.15 20.85 -24.11
CA THR A 131 -38.11 22.23 -24.64
C THR A 131 -36.96 22.32 -25.66
N VAL A 132 -37.35 22.42 -26.93
CA VAL A 132 -36.49 22.82 -28.04
C VAL A 132 -36.74 24.31 -28.30
N ALA A 133 -35.70 24.99 -28.80
CA ALA A 133 -35.65 26.38 -29.29
C ALA A 133 -35.34 27.43 -28.18
N THR A 134 -34.44 28.39 -28.35
CA THR A 134 -34.08 29.15 -29.56
C THR A 134 -32.70 29.80 -29.40
N LEU A 135 -32.04 29.99 -30.55
CA LEU A 135 -30.86 30.80 -30.84
C LEU A 135 -30.78 32.18 -30.14
N ALA A 136 -29.56 32.62 -29.80
CA ALA A 136 -29.14 34.01 -30.00
C ALA A 136 -27.60 34.15 -30.08
N LEU A 137 -27.17 34.78 -31.17
CA LEU A 137 -25.83 35.27 -31.49
C LEU A 137 -25.44 36.46 -30.60
N GLY A 138 -24.16 36.55 -30.23
CA GLY A 138 -23.48 37.72 -29.65
C GLY A 138 -22.10 37.27 -29.15
N ASP A 139 -21.06 37.27 -29.98
CA ASP A 139 -20.18 38.40 -30.28
C ASP A 139 -19.55 39.02 -29.01
N GLN A 140 -18.30 38.65 -28.69
CA GLN A 140 -17.12 39.54 -28.74
C GLN A 140 -15.96 38.98 -27.85
N PRO A 141 -14.71 38.95 -28.34
CA PRO A 141 -13.53 38.53 -27.60
C PRO A 141 -12.82 39.71 -26.91
N ALA A 142 -12.16 39.48 -25.78
CA ALA A 142 -10.91 40.15 -25.33
C ALA A 142 -10.71 39.97 -23.82
N ALA A 143 -9.54 39.47 -23.41
CA ALA A 143 -8.53 40.29 -22.74
C ALA A 143 -7.39 39.40 -22.20
N THR A 144 -6.26 39.47 -22.89
CA THR A 144 -4.92 39.31 -22.32
C THR A 144 -4.72 40.30 -21.19
N LEU A 145 -4.31 39.84 -20.01
CA LEU A 145 -3.50 40.64 -19.07
C LEU A 145 -2.50 39.72 -18.33
N LEU A 146 -1.23 39.83 -18.71
CA LEU A 146 -0.12 39.60 -17.79
C LEU A 146 -0.20 40.61 -16.65
N PRO A 147 0.26 40.23 -15.45
CA PRO A 147 1.07 41.13 -14.65
C PRO A 147 2.47 40.52 -14.45
N THR A 148 3.41 41.24 -15.02
CA THR A 148 4.84 41.24 -14.70
C THR A 148 5.08 41.89 -13.34
N ASP A 149 6.08 41.34 -12.63
CA ASP A 149 6.91 41.93 -11.56
C ASP A 149 6.30 42.33 -10.21
N ALA A 150 6.84 41.69 -9.15
CA ALA A 150 7.56 42.40 -8.07
C ALA A 150 8.33 41.41 -7.17
N THR A 151 9.60 41.19 -7.53
CA THR A 151 10.82 41.39 -6.71
C THR A 151 10.73 41.41 -5.17
N SER A 152 11.62 40.58 -4.58
CA SER A 152 12.45 40.80 -3.37
C SER A 152 12.04 40.11 -2.05
N PRO A 153 12.96 39.93 -1.09
CA PRO A 153 14.04 38.93 -1.11
C PRO A 153 13.99 38.08 0.18
N PHE A 154 14.42 36.83 0.16
CA PHE A 154 14.79 36.16 1.40
C PHE A 154 16.10 35.39 1.23
N GLU A 155 17.14 35.97 1.82
CA GLU A 155 18.49 35.47 1.91
C GLU A 155 18.58 34.15 2.69
N PRO A 156 19.62 33.32 2.41
CA PRO A 156 19.88 32.10 3.15
C PRO A 156 20.63 32.43 4.45
N ILE A 157 20.01 32.16 5.60
CA ILE A 157 20.71 32.25 6.89
C ILE A 157 21.36 30.90 7.18
N LEU A 158 22.66 30.85 6.90
CA LEU A 158 23.61 29.94 7.54
C LEU A 158 23.66 30.25 9.04
N GLY A 159 23.37 29.24 9.87
CA GLY A 159 23.63 29.27 11.30
C GLY A 159 24.19 27.91 11.75
N PRO A 160 25.46 27.82 12.18
CA PRO A 160 25.99 26.64 12.85
C PRO A 160 25.71 26.75 14.35
N THR A 161 24.96 25.80 14.91
CA THR A 161 24.82 25.70 16.38
C THR A 161 24.83 24.23 16.83
N ASP A 162 26.04 23.83 17.25
CA ASP A 162 26.37 23.07 18.44
C ASP A 162 25.56 21.82 18.81
N THR A 163 26.15 20.68 18.42
CA THR A 163 26.04 19.36 19.03
C THR A 163 26.36 19.40 20.54
N PRO A 164 25.46 19.01 21.45
CA PRO A 164 25.86 18.71 22.83
C PRO A 164 26.50 17.32 22.92
N THR A 165 27.80 17.30 23.21
CA THR A 165 28.58 16.12 23.60
C THR A 165 28.20 15.67 25.02
N LEU A 166 27.72 14.43 25.15
CA LEU A 166 27.47 13.79 26.45
C LEU A 166 28.79 13.24 27.05
N PRO A 167 29.11 13.49 28.33
CA PRO A 167 30.30 12.97 29.00
C PRO A 167 30.15 11.48 29.38
N PRO A 168 31.25 10.69 29.36
CA PRO A 168 31.21 9.28 29.77
C PRO A 168 31.13 9.13 31.30
N THR A 169 30.11 8.44 31.79
CA THR A 169 29.95 8.09 33.22
C THR A 169 30.56 6.72 33.51
N ALA A 170 31.28 6.67 34.64
CA ALA A 170 32.24 5.66 35.03
C ALA A 170 31.66 4.27 35.33
N THR A 171 32.44 3.27 34.91
CA THR A 171 32.42 1.86 35.33
C THR A 171 32.68 1.71 36.82
N GLN A 172 31.81 0.99 37.54
CA GLN A 172 32.12 0.49 38.88
C GLN A 172 32.41 -1.02 38.82
N THR A 173 33.66 -1.35 39.11
CA THR A 173 34.19 -2.72 39.24
C THR A 173 33.94 -3.21 40.66
N LEU A 174 33.12 -4.25 40.83
CA LEU A 174 32.95 -4.94 42.10
C LEU A 174 34.07 -5.97 42.29
N THR A 175 34.97 -5.68 43.24
CA THR A 175 36.04 -6.58 43.69
C THR A 175 35.48 -7.57 44.72
N LEU A 176 35.57 -8.88 44.46
CA LEU A 176 35.27 -9.92 45.45
C LEU A 176 36.54 -10.72 45.80
N ARG A 177 36.70 -10.88 47.11
CA ARG A 177 37.89 -11.31 47.86
C ARG A 177 38.06 -12.84 47.81
N PRO A 178 39.29 -13.40 47.86
CA PRO A 178 39.51 -14.84 47.87
C PRO A 178 39.28 -15.40 49.28
N GLY A 179 38.30 -16.30 49.42
CA GLY A 179 38.06 -17.08 50.63
C GLY A 179 38.05 -18.56 50.30
N ALA A 180 39.15 -19.25 50.61
CA ALA A 180 39.29 -20.69 50.48
C ALA A 180 38.31 -21.42 51.42
N ARG A 181 37.51 -22.35 50.88
CA ARG A 181 36.96 -23.48 51.64
C ARG A 181 36.95 -24.76 50.79
N THR A 182 37.44 -25.79 51.44
CA THR A 182 37.72 -27.17 51.05
C THR A 182 36.48 -27.94 50.56
N ALA A 183 36.72 -28.84 49.61
CA ALA A 183 35.74 -29.69 48.95
C ALA A 183 35.04 -30.69 49.90
N THR A 184 33.76 -30.96 49.63
CA THR A 184 33.07 -32.19 50.04
C THR A 184 32.32 -32.69 48.81
N VAL A 185 32.70 -33.88 48.32
CA VAL A 185 32.08 -34.51 47.16
C VAL A 185 30.83 -35.26 47.62
N THR A 186 29.66 -34.68 47.38
CA THR A 186 28.36 -35.36 47.51
C THR A 186 27.87 -35.74 46.12
N ARG A 187 27.60 -37.02 45.87
CA ARG A 187 27.06 -37.50 44.59
C ARG A 187 25.63 -36.99 44.40
N THR A 188 25.45 -36.05 43.49
CA THR A 188 24.15 -35.51 43.05
C THR A 188 23.51 -36.44 42.01
N PRO A 189 22.19 -36.66 42.03
CA PRO A 189 21.49 -37.38 40.96
C PRO A 189 21.63 -36.63 39.63
N GLN A 190 21.82 -37.41 38.56
CA GLN A 190 21.98 -36.96 37.18
C GLN A 190 20.72 -36.16 36.75
N ARG A 191 20.89 -34.85 36.50
CA ARG A 191 19.84 -34.02 35.90
C ARG A 191 19.65 -34.41 34.44
N SER A 192 18.41 -34.61 34.03
CA SER A 192 18.02 -34.67 32.62
C SER A 192 18.48 -33.40 31.88
N PRO A 193 18.89 -33.50 30.59
CA PRO A 193 19.29 -32.35 29.81
C PRO A 193 18.09 -31.40 29.63
N THR A 194 18.22 -30.18 30.13
CA THR A 194 17.30 -29.08 29.81
C THR A 194 17.45 -28.73 28.33
N PRO A 195 16.36 -28.58 27.55
CA PRO A 195 16.46 -28.13 26.17
C PRO A 195 17.12 -26.75 26.12
N ILE A 196 18.16 -26.62 25.30
CA ILE A 196 18.81 -25.34 25.03
C ILE A 196 17.83 -24.50 24.21
N ALA A 197 17.54 -23.29 24.66
CA ALA A 197 16.70 -22.35 23.91
C ALA A 197 17.38 -22.04 22.56
N THR A 198 16.72 -22.43 21.46
CA THR A 198 17.09 -22.03 20.11
C THR A 198 16.96 -20.52 20.01
N VAL A 199 18.07 -19.83 19.73
CA VAL A 199 18.06 -18.38 19.49
C VAL A 199 17.33 -18.14 18.17
N THR A 200 16.10 -17.64 18.23
CA THR A 200 15.35 -17.18 17.06
C THR A 200 16.13 -16.05 16.41
N ALA A 201 16.45 -16.18 15.13
CA ALA A 201 17.12 -15.12 14.38
C ALA A 201 16.28 -13.83 14.45
N LYS A 202 16.92 -12.73 14.87
CA LYS A 202 16.30 -11.41 14.88
C LYS A 202 15.81 -11.10 13.45
N PRO A 203 14.56 -10.63 13.27
CA PRO A 203 14.08 -10.25 11.95
C PRO A 203 15.02 -9.22 11.33
N SER A 204 15.56 -9.55 10.16
CA SER A 204 16.29 -8.61 9.32
C SER A 204 15.26 -7.67 8.70
N LEU A 205 15.49 -6.36 8.79
CA LEU A 205 14.64 -5.38 8.12
C LEU A 205 14.68 -5.66 6.62
N THR A 206 13.51 -5.94 6.03
CA THR A 206 13.34 -5.94 4.59
C THR A 206 13.67 -4.54 4.07
N PRO A 207 14.54 -4.38 3.05
CA PRO A 207 14.80 -3.07 2.48
C PRO A 207 13.47 -2.46 2.03
N THR A 208 13.10 -1.35 2.64
CA THR A 208 11.96 -0.55 2.19
C THR A 208 12.36 0.06 0.85
N ALA A 209 11.61 -0.26 -0.22
CA ALA A 209 11.86 0.33 -1.53
C ALA A 209 11.82 1.85 -1.41
N THR A 210 12.93 2.51 -1.71
CA THR A 210 12.99 3.97 -1.78
C THR A 210 12.00 4.41 -2.85
N PRO A 211 10.98 5.23 -2.52
CA PRO A 211 10.04 5.72 -3.52
C PRO A 211 10.81 6.38 -4.67
N GLY A 212 10.59 5.87 -5.88
CA GLY A 212 11.16 6.46 -7.09
C GLY A 212 10.63 7.87 -7.32
N LEU A 213 11.35 8.65 -8.14
CA LEU A 213 10.82 9.88 -8.70
C LEU A 213 9.53 9.59 -9.50
N PRO A 214 8.59 10.53 -9.59
CA PRO A 214 7.36 10.31 -10.35
C PRO A 214 7.66 10.10 -11.83
N PHE A 215 6.90 9.20 -12.48
CA PHE A 215 6.97 8.97 -13.92
C PHE A 215 6.59 10.23 -14.69
N GLN A 216 7.28 10.50 -15.78
CA GLN A 216 6.97 11.60 -16.70
C GLN A 216 6.50 11.03 -18.03
N LEU A 217 5.51 11.68 -18.66
CA LEU A 217 5.07 11.34 -20.00
C LEU A 217 6.18 11.70 -20.99
N VAL A 218 6.69 10.70 -21.70
CA VAL A 218 7.70 10.86 -22.74
C VAL A 218 7.03 11.04 -24.09
N GLU A 219 6.04 10.19 -24.38
CA GLU A 219 5.38 10.15 -25.68
C GLU A 219 3.90 9.81 -25.54
N GLN A 220 3.08 10.47 -26.35
CA GLN A 220 1.68 10.14 -26.55
C GLN A 220 1.43 10.01 -28.05
N SER A 221 0.99 8.84 -28.49
CA SER A 221 0.64 8.57 -29.87
C SER A 221 -0.77 7.99 -29.97
N THR A 222 -1.40 8.13 -31.13
CA THR A 222 -2.72 7.55 -31.41
C THR A 222 -2.55 6.43 -32.43
N PHE A 223 -3.24 5.31 -32.25
CA PHE A 223 -3.21 4.21 -33.20
C PHE A 223 -4.62 3.91 -33.72
N CYS A 224 -4.67 3.66 -35.03
CA CYS A 224 -5.89 3.37 -35.76
C CYS A 224 -5.79 1.93 -36.28
N ASP A 225 -6.40 1.00 -35.56
CA ASP A 225 -6.49 -0.41 -35.95
C ASP A 225 -7.96 -0.82 -35.92
N SER A 226 -8.51 -1.22 -37.07
CA SER A 226 -9.92 -1.61 -37.20
C SER A 226 -10.24 -2.97 -36.59
N GLU A 227 -9.22 -3.81 -36.34
CA GLU A 227 -9.40 -5.15 -35.75
C GLU A 227 -9.39 -5.11 -34.21
N ARG A 228 -9.05 -3.96 -33.61
CA ARG A 228 -8.94 -3.78 -32.16
C ARG A 228 -9.95 -2.76 -31.66
N PRO A 229 -10.47 -2.92 -30.43
CA PRO A 229 -11.25 -1.87 -29.79
C PRO A 229 -10.36 -0.66 -29.46
N ALA A 230 -10.97 0.46 -29.08
CA ALA A 230 -10.25 1.67 -28.69
C ALA A 230 -9.54 1.47 -27.35
N LEU A 231 -8.33 0.93 -27.39
CA LEU A 231 -7.54 0.66 -26.19
C LEU A 231 -6.67 1.85 -25.82
N LEU A 232 -6.61 2.15 -24.53
CA LEU A 232 -5.57 2.95 -23.91
C LEU A 232 -4.42 2.03 -23.55
N GLU A 233 -3.30 2.13 -24.25
CA GLU A 233 -2.08 1.40 -23.96
C GLU A 233 -1.14 2.26 -23.13
N VAL A 234 -0.67 1.73 -22.00
CA VAL A 234 0.27 2.42 -21.11
C VAL A 234 1.53 1.58 -21.00
N ILE A 235 2.67 2.17 -21.35
CA ILE A 235 4.00 1.55 -21.25
C ILE A 235 4.81 2.34 -20.24
N LEU A 236 5.25 1.68 -19.18
CA LEU A 236 6.04 2.27 -18.11
C LEU A 236 7.47 1.73 -18.12
N GLU A 237 8.43 2.64 -18.13
CA GLU A 237 9.86 2.37 -18.05
C GLU A 237 10.48 2.99 -16.80
N ASP A 238 11.38 2.24 -16.15
CA ASP A 238 12.19 2.73 -15.04
C ASP A 238 13.34 3.65 -15.52
N ALA A 239 14.11 4.19 -14.57
CA ALA A 239 15.25 5.07 -14.87
C ALA A 239 16.39 4.36 -15.62
N SER A 240 16.36 3.03 -15.72
CA SER A 240 17.31 2.23 -16.49
C SER A 240 16.78 1.89 -17.90
N GLY A 241 15.61 2.41 -18.29
CA GLY A 241 14.94 2.07 -19.55
C GLY A 241 14.41 0.63 -19.58
N LYS A 242 14.14 0.03 -18.43
CA LYS A 242 13.54 -1.31 -18.33
C LYS A 242 12.06 -1.21 -18.00
N PRO A 243 11.24 -2.18 -18.44
CA PRO A 243 9.81 -2.18 -18.14
C PRO A 243 9.54 -2.24 -16.63
N ALA A 244 8.79 -1.26 -16.12
CA ALA A 244 8.39 -1.16 -14.72
C ALA A 244 7.10 -1.95 -14.47
N SER A 245 7.24 -3.09 -13.79
CA SER A 245 6.13 -4.01 -13.47
C SER A 245 5.54 -3.76 -12.09
N GLY A 246 4.23 -4.01 -11.94
CA GLY A 246 3.51 -3.92 -10.67
C GLY A 246 3.17 -2.48 -10.26
N ILE A 247 3.18 -1.54 -11.19
CA ILE A 247 2.79 -0.14 -10.94
C ILE A 247 1.28 -0.01 -11.07
N GLU A 248 0.63 0.54 -10.04
CA GLU A 248 -0.81 0.86 -10.06
C GLU A 248 -1.08 2.10 -10.91
N ILE A 249 -2.06 1.97 -11.79
CA ILE A 249 -2.59 3.01 -12.66
C ILE A 249 -4.06 3.17 -12.32
N VAL A 250 -4.47 4.39 -11.99
CA VAL A 250 -5.87 4.71 -11.70
C VAL A 250 -6.41 5.59 -12.83
N ILE A 251 -7.43 5.11 -13.53
CA ILE A 251 -8.15 5.88 -14.53
C ILE A 251 -9.48 6.36 -13.96
N THR A 252 -9.81 7.64 -14.16
CA THR A 252 -11.02 8.27 -13.66
C THR A 252 -11.79 8.90 -14.82
N TRP A 253 -13.11 8.71 -14.86
CA TRP A 253 -14.01 9.34 -15.81
C TRP A 253 -15.32 9.75 -15.11
N LEU A 254 -16.25 10.37 -15.84
CA LEU A 254 -17.51 10.87 -15.25
C LEU A 254 -18.36 9.77 -14.58
N GLY A 255 -18.18 8.50 -14.98
CA GLY A 255 -18.95 7.36 -14.49
C GLY A 255 -18.29 6.56 -13.37
N GLY A 256 -17.07 6.93 -12.93
CA GLY A 256 -16.33 6.21 -11.89
C GLY A 256 -14.82 6.26 -12.07
N ASP A 257 -14.14 5.39 -11.34
CA ASP A 257 -12.72 5.14 -11.45
C ASP A 257 -12.42 3.63 -11.49
N GLU A 258 -11.31 3.27 -12.12
CA GLU A 258 -10.83 1.90 -12.18
C GLU A 258 -9.31 1.88 -11.98
N SER A 259 -8.83 0.87 -11.26
CA SER A 259 -7.42 0.64 -10.98
C SER A 259 -6.94 -0.60 -11.72
N PHE A 260 -5.84 -0.49 -12.46
CA PHE A 260 -5.18 -1.60 -13.14
C PHE A 260 -3.66 -1.51 -12.97
N PHE A 261 -2.95 -2.60 -13.27
CA PHE A 261 -1.52 -2.72 -12.94
C PHE A 261 -0.68 -3.09 -14.16
N THR A 262 0.54 -2.56 -14.24
CA THR A 262 1.49 -2.99 -15.27
C THR A 262 2.06 -4.38 -15.04
N GLY A 263 2.35 -5.07 -16.13
CA GLY A 263 3.03 -6.37 -16.12
C GLY A 263 2.10 -7.57 -15.90
N LEU A 264 0.79 -7.35 -15.93
CA LEU A 264 -0.20 -8.43 -15.92
C LEU A 264 -0.32 -9.16 -17.29
N LYS A 265 0.29 -8.62 -18.35
CA LYS A 265 0.35 -9.19 -19.70
C LYS A 265 1.80 -9.36 -20.17
N PRO A 266 2.53 -10.39 -19.69
CA PRO A 266 3.96 -10.57 -19.98
C PRO A 266 4.26 -10.76 -21.48
N GLU A 267 3.28 -11.19 -22.27
CA GLU A 267 3.37 -11.33 -23.72
C GLU A 267 3.47 -9.98 -24.48
N LEU A 268 2.96 -8.89 -23.89
CA LEU A 268 3.06 -7.53 -24.44
C LEU A 268 4.17 -6.72 -23.76
N GLY A 269 4.58 -7.11 -22.56
CA GLY A 269 5.74 -6.57 -21.85
C GLY A 269 5.48 -6.41 -20.36
N PHE A 270 6.54 -6.53 -19.54
CA PHE A 270 6.42 -6.42 -18.08
C PHE A 270 6.01 -5.02 -17.58
N GLY A 271 6.07 -4.00 -18.44
CA GLY A 271 5.67 -2.62 -18.14
C GLY A 271 4.40 -2.19 -18.88
N TYR A 272 3.73 -3.14 -19.54
CA TYR A 272 2.51 -2.89 -20.31
C TYR A 272 1.28 -2.99 -19.42
N ALA A 273 0.33 -2.10 -19.67
CA ALA A 273 -1.05 -2.17 -19.20
C ALA A 273 -1.99 -1.62 -20.27
N ASP A 274 -3.22 -2.11 -20.30
CA ASP A 274 -4.25 -1.64 -21.20
C ASP A 274 -5.60 -1.45 -20.52
N PHE A 275 -6.39 -0.55 -21.10
CA PHE A 275 -7.75 -0.25 -20.67
C PHE A 275 -8.63 -0.01 -21.91
N GLU A 276 -9.84 -0.56 -21.92
CA GLU A 276 -10.79 -0.37 -23.03
C GLU A 276 -11.54 0.96 -22.87
N MET A 277 -11.33 1.89 -23.81
CA MET A 277 -11.97 3.20 -23.79
C MET A 277 -13.30 3.19 -24.53
N ASN A 278 -14.34 3.75 -23.91
CA ASN A 278 -15.58 4.08 -24.57
C ASN A 278 -15.46 5.40 -25.38
N PRO A 279 -16.03 5.47 -26.60
CA PRO A 279 -16.01 6.67 -27.42
C PRO A 279 -16.85 7.80 -26.79
N GLY A 280 -16.36 9.04 -26.88
CA GLY A 280 -17.03 10.23 -26.35
C GLY A 280 -16.92 10.42 -24.83
N VAL A 281 -16.13 9.58 -24.15
CA VAL A 281 -15.82 9.73 -22.72
C VAL A 281 -14.41 10.33 -22.57
N GLU A 282 -14.28 11.30 -21.67
CA GLU A 282 -12.99 11.86 -21.27
C GLU A 282 -12.48 11.17 -19.99
N TYR A 283 -11.23 10.71 -20.08
CA TYR A 283 -10.54 10.00 -19.02
C TYR A 283 -9.40 10.86 -18.45
N ALA A 284 -9.12 10.65 -17.17
CA ALA A 284 -7.94 11.16 -16.49
C ALA A 284 -7.15 9.98 -15.91
N LEU A 285 -5.88 9.85 -16.29
CA LEU A 285 -4.99 8.81 -15.81
C LEU A 285 -4.10 9.36 -14.69
N SER A 286 -3.95 8.58 -13.63
CA SER A 286 -3.13 8.90 -12.45
C SER A 286 -2.14 7.77 -12.17
N LEU A 287 -0.87 8.12 -11.95
CA LEU A 287 0.24 7.20 -11.66
C LEU A 287 0.92 7.55 -10.33
N SER A 288 1.69 6.60 -9.79
CA SER A 288 2.49 6.79 -8.57
C SER A 288 1.65 7.31 -7.40
N ASN A 289 0.49 6.70 -7.15
CA ASN A 289 -0.48 7.14 -6.13
C ASN A 289 -1.00 8.58 -6.33
N GLY A 290 -1.12 9.02 -7.58
CA GLY A 290 -1.70 10.33 -7.92
C GLY A 290 -0.71 11.48 -8.06
N ILE A 291 0.60 11.22 -8.02
CA ILE A 291 1.63 12.25 -8.19
C ILE A 291 1.70 12.73 -9.65
N THR A 292 1.63 11.80 -10.61
CA THR A 292 1.57 12.14 -12.04
C THR A 292 0.13 11.97 -12.53
N ARG A 293 -0.46 13.03 -13.09
CA ARG A 293 -1.83 13.01 -13.62
C ARG A 293 -1.89 13.63 -15.01
N ILE A 294 -2.59 12.96 -15.92
CA ILE A 294 -2.91 13.46 -17.26
C ILE A 294 -4.42 13.43 -17.42
N SER A 295 -5.00 14.55 -17.84
CA SER A 295 -6.43 14.69 -18.16
C SER A 295 -6.61 14.95 -19.65
N GLY A 296 -7.84 14.86 -20.16
CA GLY A 296 -8.12 15.08 -21.59
C GLY A 296 -7.84 13.87 -22.46
N LEU A 297 -7.72 12.67 -21.88
CA LEU A 297 -7.54 11.45 -22.65
C LEU A 297 -8.90 11.04 -23.23
N GLN A 298 -8.99 10.94 -24.55
CA GLN A 298 -10.19 10.50 -25.24
C GLN A 298 -9.81 9.47 -26.31
N ALA A 299 -10.72 8.53 -26.59
CA ALA A 299 -10.57 7.65 -27.73
C ALA A 299 -10.45 8.48 -29.02
N SER A 300 -9.41 8.24 -29.81
CA SER A 300 -9.23 8.94 -31.08
C SER A 300 -10.31 8.52 -32.06
N THR A 301 -10.74 9.39 -32.97
CA THR A 301 -11.65 8.99 -34.06
C THR A 301 -10.85 8.83 -35.34
N CYS A 302 -10.79 7.60 -35.86
CA CYS A 302 -10.06 7.28 -37.08
C CYS A 302 -11.03 7.22 -38.27
N THR A 303 -10.68 7.84 -39.39
CA THR A 303 -11.46 7.79 -40.62
C THR A 303 -11.08 6.55 -41.43
N GLY A 304 -11.98 5.58 -41.53
CA GLY A 304 -11.86 4.43 -42.42
C GLY A 304 -12.35 4.73 -43.84
N GLU A 305 -12.22 3.75 -44.75
CA GLU A 305 -12.68 3.88 -46.14
C GLU A 305 -14.20 4.06 -46.28
N SER A 306 -15.00 3.64 -45.30
CA SER A 306 -16.47 3.71 -45.36
C SER A 306 -17.16 4.26 -44.11
N GLU A 307 -16.52 4.22 -42.94
CA GLU A 307 -17.08 4.74 -41.68
C GLU A 307 -15.98 5.14 -40.69
N ASN A 308 -16.29 6.07 -39.78
CA ASN A 308 -15.37 6.43 -38.70
C ASN A 308 -15.40 5.36 -37.61
N TYR A 309 -14.24 4.90 -37.16
CA TYR A 309 -14.10 3.92 -36.09
C TYR A 309 -13.28 4.52 -34.93
N PRO A 310 -13.50 4.05 -33.69
CA PRO A 310 -12.75 4.56 -32.55
C PRO A 310 -11.35 3.92 -32.53
N GLY A 311 -10.33 4.76 -32.54
CA GLY A 311 -8.92 4.39 -32.39
C GLY A 311 -8.44 4.50 -30.95
N GLY A 312 -7.39 3.76 -30.64
CA GLY A 312 -6.76 3.78 -29.34
C GLY A 312 -5.68 4.86 -29.21
N ILE A 313 -5.18 5.00 -27.99
CA ILE A 313 -4.06 5.91 -27.68
C ILE A 313 -3.00 5.15 -26.90
N ARG A 314 -1.74 5.44 -27.16
CA ARG A 314 -0.58 4.87 -26.48
C ARG A 314 0.16 5.95 -25.73
N LEU A 315 0.42 5.70 -24.45
CA LEU A 315 1.16 6.58 -23.56
C LEU A 315 2.43 5.88 -23.08
N GLU A 316 3.58 6.52 -23.30
CA GLU A 316 4.87 6.05 -22.84
C GLU A 316 5.37 6.94 -21.71
N PHE A 317 5.68 6.31 -20.58
CA PHE A 317 6.13 6.97 -19.37
C PHE A 317 7.51 6.47 -18.98
N ARG A 318 8.38 7.39 -18.56
CA ARG A 318 9.71 7.06 -18.06
C ARG A 318 10.01 7.77 -16.76
N GLN A 319 10.69 7.06 -15.85
CA GLN A 319 11.22 7.66 -14.64
C GLN A 319 12.55 8.39 -14.95
N PRO A 320 12.72 9.65 -14.51
CA PRO A 320 13.97 10.40 -14.71
C PRO A 320 15.13 9.90 -13.84
#